data_AF-A0A2D6U1Q0-F1
#
_entry.id   AF-A0A2D6U1Q0-F1
#
_cell.length_a   1.000
_cell.length_b   1.000
_cell.length_c   1.000
_cell.angle_alpha   90.00
_cell.angle_beta   90.00
_cell.angle_gamma   90.00
#
_symmetry.space_group_name_H-M   'P 1'
#
loop_
_entity.id
_entity.type
_entity.pdbx_description
1 polymer ?
#
loop_
_entity_poly.entity_id
_entity_poly.type
_entity_poly.pdbx_seq_one_letter_code
_entity_poly.pdbx_strand_id
1 'polypeptide(L)' 'MADDLTELEARLFEWIRQSDFDSMPWSTAGAAKAFKVKKDEIYEAVAALTRKVPERIQVFYKEGSVHIAAE' A
#
# COMPACT_ATOMS: atom_id res chain seq x y z
N MET A 1 -0.11 -12.30 14.68
CA MET A 1 0.87 -11.28 14.23
C MET A 1 0.35 -10.42 13.08
N ALA A 2 -0.67 -10.85 12.32
CA ALA A 2 -1.40 -10.01 11.34
C ALA A 2 -2.58 -9.21 11.95
N ASP A 3 -2.78 -9.27 13.27
CA ASP A 3 -3.96 -8.76 13.99
C ASP A 3 -3.89 -7.26 14.36
N ASP A 4 -2.78 -6.58 14.09
CA ASP A 4 -2.57 -5.19 14.50
C ASP A 4 -2.80 -4.17 13.37
N LEU A 5 -3.37 -4.61 12.24
CA LEU A 5 -3.71 -3.70 11.14
C LEU A 5 -4.95 -2.89 11.49
N THR A 6 -4.86 -1.57 11.37
CA THR A 6 -6.06 -0.72 11.43
C THR A 6 -6.98 -1.01 10.24
N GLU A 7 -8.25 -0.59 10.32
CA GLU A 7 -9.19 -0.80 9.21
C GLU A 7 -8.66 -0.21 7.89
N LEU A 8 -8.01 0.96 7.95
CA LEU A 8 -7.40 1.58 6.78
C LEU A 8 -6.23 0.74 6.25
N GLU A 9 -5.35 0.28 7.13
CA GLU A 9 -4.19 -0.54 6.75
C GLU A 9 -4.62 -1.88 6.13
N ALA A 10 -5.60 -2.56 6.73
CA ALA A 10 -6.12 -3.83 6.22
C ALA A 10 -6.78 -3.66 4.85
N ARG A 11 -7.61 -2.62 4.68
CA ARG A 11 -8.25 -2.33 3.39
C ARG A 11 -7.24 -1.89 2.35
N LEU A 12 -6.20 -1.13 2.74
CA LEU A 12 -5.13 -0.73 1.84
C LEU A 12 -4.30 -1.94 1.39
N PHE A 13 -3.98 -2.84 2.31
CA PHE A 13 -3.28 -4.08 2.04
C PHE A 13 -4.04 -4.95 1.03
N GLU A 14 -5.33 -5.18 1.25
CA GLU A 14 -6.17 -5.94 0.31
C GLU A 14 -6.31 -5.24 -1.05
N TRP A 15 -6.37 -3.91 -1.06
CA TRP A 15 -6.42 -3.15 -2.32
C TRP A 15 -5.12 -3.25 -3.11
N ILE A 16 -3.97 -3.25 -2.43
CA ILE A 16 -2.65 -3.50 -3.04
C ILE A 16 -2.58 -4.93 -3.57
N ARG A 17 -3.03 -5.91 -2.79
CA ARG A 17 -3.03 -7.34 -3.16
C ARG A 17 -3.93 -7.65 -4.37
N GLN A 18 -5.07 -6.97 -4.50
CA GLN A 18 -6.00 -7.15 -5.61
C GLN A 18 -5.63 -6.37 -6.87
N SER A 19 -4.77 -5.37 -6.76
CA SER A 19 -4.38 -4.52 -7.87
C SER A 19 -3.08 -5.01 -8.49
N ASP A 20 -3.02 -5.02 -9.83
CA ASP A 20 -1.81 -5.33 -10.59
C ASP A 20 -0.77 -4.18 -10.54
N PHE A 21 -0.28 -3.86 -9.35
CA PHE A 21 0.77 -2.86 -9.15
C PHE A 21 2.17 -3.32 -9.62
N ASP A 22 2.32 -4.56 -10.10
CA ASP A 22 3.51 -4.95 -10.87
C ASP A 22 3.58 -4.23 -12.23
N SER A 23 2.40 -3.94 -12.82
CA SER A 23 2.27 -3.28 -14.11
C SER A 23 1.87 -1.81 -14.00
N MET A 24 1.19 -1.39 -12.92
CA MET A 24 0.86 0.02 -12.69
C MET A 24 1.75 0.69 -11.64
N PRO A 25 2.23 1.91 -11.91
CA PRO A 25 3.02 2.67 -10.94
C PRO A 25 2.16 3.05 -9.73
N TRP A 26 2.76 2.97 -8.54
CA TRP A 26 2.15 3.41 -7.30
C TRP A 26 1.84 4.91 -7.33
N SER A 27 0.63 5.27 -6.90
CA SER A 27 0.20 6.66 -6.76
C SER A 27 -0.49 6.89 -5.43
N THR A 28 0.21 7.52 -4.49
CA THR A 28 -0.37 7.92 -3.19
C THR A 28 -1.59 8.83 -3.39
N ALA A 29 -1.58 9.68 -4.41
CA ALA A 29 -2.72 10.54 -4.74
C ALA A 29 -3.93 9.72 -5.23
N GLY A 30 -3.69 8.67 -6.03
CA GLY A 30 -4.71 7.75 -6.51
C GLY A 30 -5.32 6.95 -5.36
N ALA A 31 -4.47 6.40 -4.48
CA ALA A 31 -4.89 5.71 -3.27
C ALA A 31 -5.72 6.64 -2.36
N ALA A 32 -5.22 7.83 -2.04
CA ALA A 32 -5.94 8.80 -1.20
C ALA A 32 -7.34 9.12 -1.76
N LYS A 33 -7.47 9.26 -3.09
CA LYS A 33 -8.76 9.47 -3.75
C LYS A 33 -9.70 8.26 -3.66
N ALA A 34 -9.18 7.04 -3.85
CA ALA A 34 -9.96 5.81 -3.76
C ALA A 34 -10.50 5.58 -2.34
N PHE A 35 -9.68 5.86 -1.33
CA PHE A 35 -10.02 5.69 0.08
C PHE A 35 -10.74 6.91 0.69
N LYS A 36 -10.80 8.04 -0.04
CA LYS A 36 -11.36 9.33 0.42
C LYS A 36 -10.70 9.86 1.71
N VAL A 37 -9.39 9.66 1.82
CA VAL A 37 -8.56 10.09 2.96
C VAL A 37 -7.48 11.07 2.51
N LYS A 38 -6.74 11.66 3.45
CA LYS A 38 -5.59 12.51 3.12
C LYS A 38 -4.40 11.65 2.64
N LYS A 39 -3.53 12.26 1.84
CA LYS A 39 -2.29 11.59 1.39
C LYS A 39 -1.40 11.16 2.56
N ASP A 40 -1.34 11.98 3.61
CA ASP A 40 -0.57 11.67 4.83
C ASP A 40 -1.02 10.36 5.47
N GLU A 41 -2.33 10.11 5.51
CA GLU A 41 -2.89 8.87 6.06
C GLU A 41 -2.48 7.65 5.24
N ILE A 42 -2.36 7.79 3.92
CA ILE A 42 -1.85 6.73 3.04
C ILE A 42 -0.35 6.51 3.24
N TYR A 43 0.45 7.58 3.39
CA TYR A 43 1.88 7.44 3.65
C TYR A 43 2.14 6.69 4.97
N GLU A 44 1.43 7.07 6.03
CA GLU A 44 1.49 6.39 7.33
C GLU A 44 1.03 4.93 7.21
N ALA A 45 -0.07 4.66 6.50
CA ALA A 45 -0.57 3.30 6.31
C ALA A 45 0.42 2.42 5.54
N VAL A 46 1.02 2.90 4.45
CA VAL A 46 2.06 2.14 3.71
C VAL A 46 3.28 1.89 4.60
N ALA A 47 3.73 2.88 5.36
CA ALA A 47 4.85 2.72 6.30
C ALA A 47 4.52 1.74 7.44
N ALA A 48 3.28 1.72 7.92
CA ALA A 48 2.82 0.76 8.89
C ALA A 48 2.79 -0.65 8.30
N LEU A 49 2.32 -0.83 7.06
CA LEU A 49 2.31 -2.12 6.38
C LEU A 49 3.72 -2.70 6.23
N THR A 50 4.70 -1.89 5.81
CA THR A 50 6.09 -2.37 5.69
C THR A 50 6.75 -2.73 7.02
N ARG A 51 6.23 -2.22 8.15
CA ARG A 51 6.71 -2.57 9.50
C ARG A 51 5.96 -3.76 10.09
N LYS A 52 4.64 -3.82 9.93
CA LYS A 52 3.76 -4.81 10.56
C LYS A 52 3.66 -6.11 9.77
N VAL A 53 3.71 -6.03 8.44
CA VAL A 53 3.63 -7.18 7.54
C VAL A 53 4.76 -7.18 6.50
N PRO A 54 6.04 -7.05 6.93
CA PRO A 54 7.19 -6.87 6.03
C PRO A 54 7.38 -8.01 5.01
N GLU A 55 6.98 -9.23 5.37
CA GLU A 55 7.10 -10.40 4.49
C GLU A 55 6.00 -10.46 3.42
N ARG A 56 4.95 -9.64 3.56
CA ARG A 56 3.75 -9.66 2.72
C ARG A 56 3.60 -8.40 1.86
N ILE A 57 4.53 -7.46 1.95
CA ILE A 57 4.53 -6.24 1.16
C ILE A 57 5.93 -5.98 0.60
N GLN A 58 5.98 -5.62 -0.68
CA GLN A 58 7.22 -5.31 -1.37
C GLN A 58 7.10 -3.96 -2.06
N VAL A 59 8.04 -3.06 -1.75
CA VAL A 59 8.18 -1.77 -2.43
C VAL A 59 9.42 -1.83 -3.30
N PHE A 60 9.27 -1.52 -4.58
CA PHE A 60 10.37 -1.56 -5.54
C PHE A 60 10.28 -0.43 -6.56
N TYR A 61 11.40 -0.16 -7.23
CA TYR A 61 11.48 0.82 -8.31
C TYR A 61 11.55 0.10 -9.65
N LYS A 62 10.72 0.50 -10.60
CA LYS A 62 10.67 -0.03 -11.97
C LYS A 62 10.34 1.12 -12.92
N GLU A 63 11.10 1.24 -14.00
CA GLU A 63 10.85 2.22 -15.08
C GLU A 63 10.68 3.69 -14.59
N GLY A 64 11.46 4.10 -13.59
CA GLY A 64 11.43 5.46 -13.04
C GLY A 64 10.25 5.75 -12.10
N SER A 65 9.46 4.74 -11.77
CA SER A 65 8.32 4.85 -10.85
C SER A 65 8.47 3.90 -9.65
N VAL A 66 7.80 4.24 -8.55
CA VAL A 66 7.65 3.33 -7.40
C VAL A 66 6.51 2.37 -7.69
N HIS A 67 6.67 1.12 -7.28
CA HIS A 67 5.65 0.09 -7.33
C HIS A 67 5.54 -0.55 -5.94
N ILE A 68 4.32 -0.95 -5.57
CA ILE A 68 4.04 -1.60 -4.29
C ILE A 68 3.19 -2.83 -4.57
N ALA A 69 3.69 -4.02 -4.23
CA ALA A 69 2.98 -5.28 -4.35
C ALA A 69 2.75 -5.89 -2.96
N ALA A 70 1.71 -6.72 -2.83
CA ALA A 70 1.40 -7.43 -1.59
C ALA A 70 0.87 -8.85 -1.85
N GLU A 71 1.14 -9.79 -0.93
CA GLU A 71 0.72 -11.20 -0.97
C GLU A 71 0.00 -11.65 0.32
#